data_AF-A0A8T0EVK5-F1
#
_entry.id   AF-A0A8T0EVK5-F1
#
_cell.length_a   1.000
_cell.length_b   1.000
_cell.length_c   1.000
_cell.angle_alpha   90.00
_cell.angle_beta   90.00
_cell.angle_gamma   90.00
#
_symmetry.space_group_name_H-M   'P 1'
#
loop_
_entity.id
_entity.type
_entity.pdbx_description
1 polymer ?
#
loop_
_entity_poly.entity_id
_entity_poly.type
_entity_poly.pdbx_seq_one_letter_code
_entity_poly.pdbx_strand_id
1 'polypeptide(L)'
;MNEIGKHKIKIYDFPECGDDEEESRMLKRLKDRVPFAVVGSNTVIEVNGKRLRGRKYPWGVAEVENMEHCDFIALRNMLIRTHMQDLKDVTNNVHYENYRCKKLAAFTNDGKPVRISNKNPLAQMEEEKKEHEQKMKKMEQEREQLFEQKVKEKFQKLADSEADLERRNEQMKKSLEAQRRELEEKRKAFEEEKTAFEAANKDEELVRRASVDVNMKDPDTKEKKKEKKKGLF
;
A
#
# COMPACT_ATOMS: atom_id res chain seq x y z
N MET A 1 6.03 11.01 -53.91
CA MET A 1 5.54 10.91 -52.51
C MET A 1 4.33 10.00 -52.31
N ASN A 2 3.48 9.75 -53.32
CA ASN A 2 2.27 8.93 -53.18
C ASN A 2 2.52 7.51 -52.61
N GLU A 3 3.58 6.84 -53.06
CA GLU A 3 3.93 5.50 -52.57
C GLU A 3 4.37 5.50 -51.09
N ILE A 4 5.16 6.50 -50.66
CA ILE A 4 5.63 6.66 -49.27
C ILE A 4 4.43 6.88 -48.34
N GLY A 5 3.49 7.74 -48.76
CA GLY A 5 2.26 8.01 -48.03
C GLY A 5 1.36 6.77 -47.94
N LYS A 6 1.16 6.06 -49.06
CA LYS A 6 0.36 4.84 -49.14
C LYS A 6 0.85 3.75 -48.18
N HIS A 7 2.16 3.58 -48.07
CA HIS A 7 2.78 2.58 -47.19
C HIS A 7 3.04 3.08 -45.76
N LYS A 8 2.61 4.31 -45.43
CA LYS A 8 2.81 4.93 -44.09
C LYS A 8 4.27 4.92 -43.64
N ILE A 9 5.20 5.09 -44.59
CA ILE A 9 6.63 5.16 -44.29
C ILE A 9 6.91 6.52 -43.67
N LYS A 10 7.35 6.53 -42.42
CA LYS A 10 7.74 7.74 -41.71
C LYS A 10 9.10 8.21 -42.20
N ILE A 11 9.13 9.38 -42.83
CA ILE A 11 10.34 10.10 -43.18
C ILE A 11 10.53 11.28 -42.21
N TYR A 12 11.73 11.86 -42.20
CA TYR A 12 11.98 13.08 -41.45
C TYR A 12 11.03 14.19 -41.92
N ASP A 13 10.36 14.84 -40.97
CA ASP A 13 9.51 16.00 -41.24
C ASP A 13 10.26 17.26 -40.81
N PHE A 14 10.17 18.29 -41.64
CA PHE A 14 10.86 19.54 -41.42
C PHE A 14 10.13 20.34 -40.32
N PRO A 15 10.84 20.89 -39.32
CA PRO A 15 10.24 21.74 -38.29
C PRO A 15 9.53 22.93 -38.92
N GLU A 16 8.39 23.34 -38.37
CA GLU A 16 7.76 24.58 -38.79
C GLU A 16 8.63 25.75 -38.31
N CYS A 17 9.22 26.50 -39.25
CA CYS A 17 9.80 27.81 -38.96
C CYS A 17 8.64 28.75 -38.55
N GLY A 18 8.83 29.55 -37.49
CA GLY A 18 7.81 30.44 -36.93
C GLY A 18 7.41 31.60 -37.87
N ASP A 19 7.33 32.82 -37.35
CA ASP A 19 6.81 33.99 -38.10
C ASP A 19 7.76 34.54 -39.19
N ASP A 20 8.90 33.89 -39.48
CA ASP A 20 9.82 34.31 -40.53
C ASP A 20 9.37 33.78 -41.92
N GLU A 21 8.75 34.66 -42.71
CA GLU A 21 8.29 34.35 -44.06
C GLU A 21 9.42 33.97 -45.04
N GLU A 22 10.65 34.43 -44.83
CA GLU A 22 11.79 34.12 -45.70
C GLU A 22 12.34 32.72 -45.41
N GLU A 23 12.46 32.38 -44.13
CA GLU A 23 12.86 31.05 -43.67
C GLU A 23 11.83 29.99 -44.10
N SER A 24 10.54 30.29 -43.92
CA SER A 24 9.43 29.42 -44.36
C SER A 24 9.45 29.16 -45.87
N ARG A 25 9.76 30.18 -46.68
CA ARG A 25 9.92 30.02 -48.14
C ARG A 25 11.11 29.14 -48.51
N MET A 26 12.25 29.28 -47.82
CA MET A 26 13.41 28.40 -48.03
C MET A 26 13.11 26.96 -47.62
N LEU A 27 12.43 26.77 -46.49
CA LEU A 27 12.04 25.45 -46.01
C LEU A 27 11.10 24.74 -46.98
N LYS A 28 10.11 25.46 -47.50
CA LYS A 28 9.17 24.91 -48.51
C LYS A 28 9.91 24.42 -49.75
N ARG A 29 10.84 25.22 -50.28
CA ARG A 29 11.69 24.83 -51.43
C ARG A 29 12.53 23.58 -51.12
N LEU A 30 12.98 23.42 -49.89
CA LEU A 30 13.74 22.24 -49.46
C LEU A 30 12.84 21.00 -49.36
N LYS A 31 11.63 21.15 -48.79
CA LYS A 31 10.62 20.09 -48.66
C LYS A 31 10.16 19.58 -50.02
N ASP A 32 9.97 20.48 -50.98
CA ASP A 32 9.59 20.14 -52.36
C ASP A 32 10.66 19.34 -53.12
N ARG A 33 11.93 19.41 -52.68
CA ARG A 33 13.05 18.63 -53.25
C ARG A 33 13.18 17.22 -52.67
N VAL A 34 12.33 16.83 -51.74
CA VAL A 34 12.35 15.46 -51.18
C VAL A 34 11.51 14.53 -52.05
N PRO A 35 12.07 13.41 -52.55
CA PRO A 35 13.41 12.86 -52.27
C PRO A 35 14.54 13.51 -53.09
N PHE A 36 15.67 13.79 -52.44
CA PHE A 36 16.82 14.44 -53.08
C PHE A 36 17.46 13.56 -54.16
N ALA A 37 17.60 14.10 -55.37
CA ALA A 37 18.31 13.44 -56.48
C ALA A 37 19.80 13.77 -56.41
N VAL A 38 20.60 12.91 -55.76
CA VAL A 38 22.02 13.18 -55.48
C VAL A 38 22.99 12.42 -56.38
N VAL A 39 24.10 13.07 -56.74
CA VAL A 39 25.24 12.45 -57.41
C VAL A 39 26.44 12.52 -56.46
N GLY A 40 27.06 11.37 -56.18
CA GLY A 40 28.29 11.30 -55.37
C GLY A 40 29.54 11.20 -56.25
N SER A 41 30.62 11.90 -55.86
CA SER A 41 31.95 11.71 -56.43
C SER A 41 33.05 11.99 -55.41
N ASN A 42 34.09 11.14 -55.41
CA ASN A 42 35.33 11.35 -54.67
C ASN A 42 36.44 11.96 -55.55
N THR A 43 36.19 12.09 -56.86
CA THR A 43 37.19 12.57 -57.83
C THR A 43 37.08 14.08 -57.98
N VAL A 44 38.23 14.76 -57.88
CA VAL A 44 38.35 16.18 -58.19
C VAL A 44 38.82 16.31 -59.63
N ILE A 45 38.05 17.04 -60.43
CA ILE A 45 38.32 17.33 -61.84
C ILE A 45 38.49 18.82 -62.02
N GLU A 46 39.27 19.21 -63.02
CA GLU A 46 39.44 20.61 -63.38
C GLU A 46 38.57 20.92 -64.61
N VAL A 47 37.66 21.87 -64.45
CA VAL A 47 36.75 22.34 -65.50
C VAL A 47 36.79 23.87 -65.48
N ASN A 48 37.05 24.51 -66.62
CA ASN A 48 37.13 25.97 -66.74
C ASN A 48 38.09 26.62 -65.72
N GLY A 49 39.22 25.97 -65.42
CA GLY A 49 40.22 26.44 -64.45
C GLY A 49 39.79 26.36 -62.98
N LYS A 50 38.64 25.77 -62.67
CA LYS A 50 38.17 25.52 -61.30
C LYS A 50 38.26 24.02 -60.99
N ARG A 51 38.83 23.70 -59.83
CA ARG A 51 38.85 22.34 -59.28
C ARG A 51 37.54 22.06 -58.58
N LEU A 52 36.73 21.17 -59.13
CA LEU A 52 35.41 20.80 -58.59
C LEU A 52 35.29 19.28 -58.46
N ARG A 53 34.41 18.83 -57.57
CA ARG A 53 34.10 17.39 -57.45
C ARG A 53 33.06 17.02 -58.49
N GLY A 54 33.33 15.99 -59.28
CA GLY A 54 32.47 15.63 -60.40
C GLY A 54 32.72 14.23 -60.95
N ARG A 55 31.82 13.77 -61.81
CA ARG A 55 31.96 12.52 -62.58
C ARG A 55 32.13 12.88 -64.05
N LYS A 56 33.23 12.41 -64.66
CA LYS A 56 33.49 12.61 -66.09
C LYS A 56 32.96 11.43 -66.88
N TYR A 57 32.19 11.72 -67.92
CA TYR A 57 31.68 10.78 -68.89
C TYR A 57 32.14 11.18 -70.30
N PRO A 58 32.05 10.28 -71.29
CA PRO A 58 32.34 10.62 -72.69
C PRO A 58 31.46 11.76 -73.23
N TRP A 59 30.23 11.89 -72.74
CA TRP A 59 29.25 12.89 -73.17
C TRP A 59 29.21 14.16 -72.31
N GLY A 60 30.04 14.27 -71.28
CA GLY A 60 30.05 15.47 -70.43
C GLY A 60 30.49 15.21 -68.99
N VAL A 61 30.30 16.22 -68.16
CA VAL A 61 30.73 16.21 -66.76
C VAL A 61 29.55 16.49 -65.86
N ALA A 62 29.29 15.58 -64.92
CA ALA A 62 28.32 15.80 -63.85
C ALA A 62 29.04 16.41 -62.64
N GLU A 63 28.88 17.72 -62.47
CA GLU A 63 29.37 18.46 -61.31
C GLU A 63 28.51 18.16 -60.07
N VAL A 64 29.12 17.74 -58.97
CA VAL A 64 28.41 17.39 -57.72
C VAL A 64 27.97 18.63 -56.94
N GLU A 65 28.70 19.73 -57.04
CA GLU A 65 28.39 20.98 -56.36
C GLU A 65 27.62 21.98 -57.24
N ASN A 66 26.87 21.48 -58.22
CA ASN A 66 25.99 22.29 -59.06
C ASN A 66 24.53 21.89 -58.85
N MET A 67 23.68 22.86 -58.46
CA MET A 67 22.25 22.68 -58.20
C MET A 67 21.43 22.35 -59.45
N GLU A 68 21.94 22.63 -60.65
CA GLU A 68 21.31 22.25 -61.91
C GLU A 68 21.55 20.77 -62.26
N HIS A 69 22.60 20.16 -61.70
CA HIS A 69 22.95 18.76 -61.95
C HIS A 69 22.41 17.81 -60.89
N CYS A 70 22.43 18.20 -59.61
CA CYS A 70 21.93 17.36 -58.53
C CYS A 70 21.61 18.14 -57.25
N ASP A 71 20.86 17.53 -56.35
CA ASP A 71 20.44 18.10 -55.06
C ASP A 71 21.48 17.94 -53.94
N PHE A 72 22.74 17.62 -54.27
CA PHE A 72 23.77 17.35 -53.26
C PHE A 72 23.98 18.53 -52.31
N ILE A 73 23.98 19.77 -52.82
CA ILE A 73 24.14 20.96 -51.98
C ILE A 73 22.96 21.11 -51.02
N ALA A 74 21.74 20.83 -51.48
CA ALA A 74 20.53 20.90 -50.65
C ALA A 74 20.59 19.86 -49.51
N LEU A 75 20.91 18.61 -49.84
CA LEU A 75 21.09 17.54 -48.86
C LEU A 75 22.21 17.86 -47.85
N ARG A 76 23.37 18.32 -48.33
CA ARG A 76 24.50 18.69 -47.46
C ARG A 76 24.09 19.79 -46.49
N ASN A 77 23.53 20.89 -46.99
CA ASN A 77 23.15 22.03 -46.16
C ASN A 77 22.08 21.64 -45.13
N MET A 78 21.15 20.77 -45.50
CA MET A 78 20.15 20.20 -44.59
C MET A 78 20.83 19.41 -43.45
N LEU A 79 21.68 18.44 -43.79
CA LEU A 79 22.30 17.53 -42.81
C LEU A 79 23.28 18.21 -41.85
N ILE A 80 24.13 19.12 -42.34
CA ILE A 80 25.28 19.61 -41.55
C ILE A 80 25.23 21.10 -41.19
N ARG A 81 24.34 21.90 -41.79
CA ARG A 81 24.29 23.35 -41.54
C ARG A 81 23.03 23.79 -40.81
N THR A 82 21.87 23.32 -41.26
CA THR A 82 20.58 23.87 -40.83
C THR A 82 19.84 22.95 -39.87
N HIS A 83 19.73 21.66 -40.18
CA HIS A 83 18.84 20.73 -39.45
C HIS A 83 19.59 19.71 -38.58
N MET A 84 20.91 19.85 -38.41
CA MET A 84 21.70 18.89 -37.62
C MET A 84 21.19 18.77 -36.19
N GLN A 85 20.87 19.89 -35.55
CA GLN A 85 20.46 19.90 -34.16
C GLN A 85 19.07 19.26 -34.00
N ASP A 86 18.12 19.62 -34.85
CA ASP A 86 16.78 19.02 -34.84
C ASP A 86 16.84 17.50 -35.12
N LEU A 87 17.66 17.04 -36.08
CA LEU A 87 17.88 15.62 -36.32
C LEU A 87 18.36 14.87 -35.06
N LYS A 88 19.25 15.50 -34.27
CA LYS A 88 19.70 14.95 -32.98
C LYS A 88 18.57 14.92 -31.96
N ASP A 89 17.78 16.00 -31.88
CA ASP A 89 16.71 16.12 -30.90
C ASP A 89 15.57 15.13 -31.18
N VAL A 90 15.16 14.95 -32.44
CA VAL A 90 14.22 13.90 -32.85
C VAL A 90 14.78 12.52 -32.56
N THR A 91 16.07 12.29 -32.83
CA THR A 91 16.71 11.00 -32.53
C THR A 91 16.70 10.70 -31.03
N ASN A 92 16.97 11.69 -30.19
CA ASN A 92 16.99 11.50 -28.74
C ASN A 92 15.56 11.37 -28.17
N ASN A 93 14.74 12.39 -28.38
CA ASN A 93 13.44 12.52 -27.72
C ASN A 93 12.37 11.58 -28.30
N VAL A 94 12.52 11.15 -29.55
CA VAL A 94 11.56 10.24 -30.20
C VAL A 94 12.16 8.86 -30.36
N HIS A 95 13.24 8.71 -31.12
CA HIS A 95 13.71 7.35 -31.47
C HIS A 95 14.34 6.63 -30.28
N TYR A 96 15.22 7.30 -29.54
CA TYR A 96 15.90 6.74 -28.39
C TYR A 96 14.95 6.55 -27.21
N GLU A 97 14.12 7.55 -26.87
CA GLU A 97 13.14 7.38 -25.79
C GLU A 97 12.12 6.27 -26.08
N ASN A 98 11.65 6.14 -27.33
CA ASN A 98 10.79 4.99 -27.70
C ASN A 98 11.51 3.65 -27.53
N TYR A 99 12.80 3.58 -27.89
CA TYR A 99 13.61 2.38 -27.66
C TYR A 99 13.82 2.11 -26.17
N ARG A 100 14.15 3.14 -25.40
CA ARG A 100 14.38 3.09 -23.96
C ARG A 100 13.13 2.61 -23.23
N CYS A 101 11.97 3.19 -23.51
CA CYS A 101 10.69 2.73 -22.97
C CYS A 101 10.43 1.26 -23.29
N LYS A 102 10.62 0.83 -24.55
CA LYS A 102 10.45 -0.58 -24.95
C LYS A 102 11.41 -1.52 -24.21
N LYS A 103 12.67 -1.10 -24.01
CA LYS A 103 13.64 -1.90 -23.27
C LYS A 103 13.30 -1.98 -21.80
N LEU A 104 13.03 -0.86 -21.15
CA LEU A 104 12.70 -0.82 -19.73
C LEU A 104 11.40 -1.58 -19.42
N ALA A 105 10.37 -1.43 -20.27
CA ALA A 105 9.11 -2.17 -20.13
C ALA A 105 9.30 -3.71 -20.23
N ALA A 106 10.24 -4.16 -21.06
CA ALA A 106 10.58 -5.59 -21.14
C ALA A 106 11.31 -6.11 -19.88
N PHE A 107 11.93 -5.23 -19.09
CA PHE A 107 12.58 -5.60 -17.83
C PHE A 107 11.64 -5.51 -16.61
N THR A 108 10.61 -4.66 -16.64
CA THR A 108 9.66 -4.50 -15.52
C THR A 108 8.58 -5.59 -15.44
N ASN A 109 8.35 -6.34 -16.52
CA ASN A 109 7.48 -7.53 -16.50
C ASN A 109 8.32 -8.82 -16.39
N ASP A 110 8.72 -9.16 -15.16
CA ASP A 110 9.15 -10.51 -14.73
C ASP A 110 10.03 -11.32 -15.71
N GLY A 111 10.98 -10.66 -16.40
CA GLY A 111 11.95 -11.33 -17.28
C GLY A 111 11.35 -12.12 -18.46
N LYS A 112 10.07 -11.92 -18.82
CA LYS A 112 9.45 -12.60 -19.96
C LYS A 112 9.32 -11.65 -21.15
N PRO A 113 9.87 -12.00 -22.33
CA PRO A 113 9.82 -11.14 -23.50
C PRO A 113 8.36 -10.96 -23.95
N VAL A 114 7.83 -9.75 -23.78
CA VAL A 114 6.52 -9.37 -24.32
C VAL A 114 6.62 -9.40 -25.85
N ARG A 115 5.93 -10.35 -26.47
CA ARG A 115 5.74 -10.38 -27.92
C ARG A 115 4.95 -9.14 -28.32
N ILE A 116 5.54 -8.29 -29.16
CA ILE A 116 4.83 -7.19 -29.82
C ILE A 116 3.78 -7.82 -30.73
N SER A 117 2.53 -7.84 -30.26
CA SER A 117 1.36 -8.23 -31.03
C SER A 117 0.92 -7.04 -31.88
N ASN A 118 0.70 -7.24 -33.19
CA ASN A 118 0.17 -6.24 -34.13
C ASN A 118 -1.32 -5.96 -33.88
N LYS A 119 -1.68 -5.61 -32.64
CA LYS A 119 -3.06 -5.25 -32.27
C LYS A 119 -3.15 -3.76 -31.93
N ASN A 120 -4.34 -3.21 -32.17
CA ASN A 120 -4.64 -1.79 -32.07
C ASN A 120 -4.27 -1.25 -30.66
N PRO A 121 -3.52 -0.14 -30.53
CA PRO A 121 -3.01 0.37 -29.24
C PRO A 121 -4.09 0.61 -28.18
N LEU A 122 -5.31 0.92 -28.62
CA LEU A 122 -6.47 1.12 -27.72
C LEU A 122 -6.92 -0.18 -27.04
N ALA A 123 -6.86 -1.31 -27.76
CA ALA A 123 -7.26 -2.61 -27.22
C ALA A 123 -6.24 -3.15 -26.20
N GLN A 124 -4.95 -2.85 -26.39
CA GLN A 124 -3.92 -3.20 -25.40
C GLN A 124 -4.09 -2.42 -24.10
N MET A 125 -4.39 -1.12 -24.19
CA MET A 125 -4.59 -0.30 -22.99
C MET A 125 -5.86 -0.69 -22.23
N GLU A 126 -6.91 -1.11 -22.95
CA GLU A 126 -8.14 -1.63 -22.35
C GLU A 126 -7.94 -3.02 -21.71
N GLU A 127 -7.16 -3.90 -22.36
CA GLU A 127 -6.84 -5.23 -21.83
C GLU A 127 -5.91 -5.13 -20.60
N GLU A 128 -4.90 -4.26 -20.63
CA GLU A 128 -4.03 -3.96 -19.47
C GLU A 128 -4.81 -3.31 -18.33
N LYS A 129 -5.72 -2.37 -18.63
CA LYS A 129 -6.59 -1.76 -17.62
C LYS A 129 -7.48 -2.82 -16.97
N LYS A 130 -8.05 -3.73 -17.76
CA LYS A 130 -8.91 -4.81 -17.28
C LYS A 130 -8.13 -5.83 -16.44
N GLU A 131 -6.91 -6.18 -16.85
CA GLU A 131 -6.02 -7.03 -16.03
C GLU A 131 -5.63 -6.35 -14.72
N HIS A 132 -5.33 -5.05 -14.75
CA HIS A 132 -5.02 -4.28 -13.55
C HIS A 132 -6.23 -4.20 -12.61
N GLU A 133 -7.42 -3.91 -13.13
CA GLU A 133 -8.68 -3.92 -12.35
C GLU A 133 -8.95 -5.29 -11.73
N GLN A 134 -8.73 -6.38 -12.48
CA GLN A 134 -8.88 -7.73 -11.94
C GLN A 134 -7.87 -8.03 -10.83
N LYS A 135 -6.62 -7.59 -10.98
CA LYS A 135 -5.57 -7.74 -9.96
C LYS A 135 -5.89 -6.92 -8.70
N MET A 136 -6.38 -5.70 -8.87
CA MET A 136 -6.81 -4.84 -7.77
C MET A 136 -8.00 -5.44 -7.04
N LYS A 137 -8.99 -5.96 -7.78
CA LYS A 137 -10.15 -6.67 -7.21
C LYS A 137 -9.75 -7.93 -6.46
N LYS A 138 -8.80 -8.71 -6.99
CA LYS A 138 -8.29 -9.90 -6.29
C LYS A 138 -7.56 -9.54 -5.00
N MET A 139 -6.73 -8.50 -5.03
CA MET A 139 -6.03 -8.01 -3.84
C MET A 139 -7.01 -7.46 -2.79
N GLU A 140 -8.08 -6.79 -3.22
CA GLU A 140 -9.17 -6.34 -2.36
C GLU A 140 -9.89 -7.53 -1.71
N GLN A 141 -10.25 -8.55 -2.48
CA GLN A 141 -10.85 -9.78 -1.96
C GLN A 141 -9.94 -10.51 -0.96
N GLU A 142 -8.64 -10.61 -1.23
CA GLU A 142 -7.68 -11.21 -0.30
C GLU A 142 -7.59 -10.40 1.01
N ARG A 143 -7.61 -9.06 0.93
CA ARG A 143 -7.64 -8.18 2.11
C ARG A 143 -8.94 -8.31 2.90
N GLU A 144 -10.06 -8.38 2.21
CA GLU A 144 -11.38 -8.55 2.82
C GLU A 144 -11.49 -9.90 3.52
N GLN A 145 -11.00 -10.99 2.91
CA GLN A 145 -10.94 -12.32 3.54
C GLN A 145 -10.07 -12.32 4.80
N LEU A 146 -8.89 -11.68 4.76
CA LEU A 146 -8.04 -11.55 5.94
C LEU A 146 -8.71 -10.73 7.05
N PHE A 147 -9.47 -9.69 6.69
CA PHE A 147 -10.24 -8.91 7.63
C PHE A 147 -11.37 -9.74 8.25
N GLU A 148 -12.15 -10.44 7.44
CA GLU A 148 -13.24 -11.31 7.90
C GLU A 148 -12.73 -12.42 8.82
N GLN A 149 -11.59 -13.05 8.47
CA GLN A 149 -10.95 -14.05 9.31
C GLN A 149 -10.50 -13.46 10.67
N LYS A 150 -9.89 -12.27 10.67
CA LYS A 150 -9.50 -11.58 11.91
C LYS A 150 -10.69 -11.17 12.76
N VAL A 151 -11.77 -10.70 12.13
CA VAL A 151 -13.02 -10.36 12.83
C VAL A 151 -13.58 -11.61 13.48
N LYS A 152 -13.69 -12.72 12.74
CA LYS A 152 -14.16 -14.00 13.28
C LYS A 152 -13.29 -14.51 14.43
N GLU A 153 -11.95 -14.42 14.31
CA GLU A 153 -11.02 -14.80 15.39
C GLU A 153 -11.21 -13.93 16.63
N LYS A 154 -11.43 -12.61 16.47
CA LYS A 154 -11.69 -11.69 17.58
C LYS A 154 -13.03 -11.97 18.25
N PHE A 155 -14.09 -12.22 17.49
CA PHE A 155 -15.38 -12.61 18.03
C PHE A 155 -15.29 -13.94 18.79
N GLN A 156 -14.59 -14.94 18.26
CA GLN A 156 -14.38 -16.21 18.95
C GLN A 156 -13.63 -16.00 20.27
N LYS A 157 -12.53 -15.22 20.26
CA LYS A 157 -11.78 -14.90 21.48
C LYS A 157 -12.62 -14.16 22.53
N LEU A 158 -13.51 -13.27 22.10
CA LEU A 158 -14.43 -12.59 23.01
C LEU A 158 -15.44 -13.57 23.61
N ALA A 159 -16.03 -14.45 22.80
CA ALA A 159 -16.97 -15.46 23.26
C ALA A 159 -16.31 -16.44 24.27
N ASP A 160 -15.10 -16.90 23.99
CA ASP A 160 -14.35 -17.77 24.91
C ASP A 160 -14.03 -17.03 26.22
N SER A 161 -13.63 -15.76 26.14
CA SER A 161 -13.37 -14.92 27.32
C SER A 161 -14.63 -14.62 28.13
N GLU A 162 -15.78 -14.45 27.49
CA GLU A 162 -17.06 -14.24 28.14
C GLU A 162 -17.50 -15.50 28.88
N ALA A 163 -17.41 -16.67 28.25
CA ALA A 163 -17.71 -17.96 28.87
C ALA A 163 -16.82 -18.25 30.09
N ASP A 164 -15.53 -17.94 30.02
CA ASP A 164 -14.61 -18.09 31.16
C ASP A 164 -14.95 -17.13 32.32
N LEU A 165 -15.30 -15.88 32.01
CA LEU A 165 -15.76 -14.92 33.01
C LEU A 165 -17.07 -15.37 33.66
N GLU A 166 -18.00 -15.91 32.88
CA GLU A 166 -19.27 -16.41 33.38
C GLU A 166 -19.07 -17.62 34.29
N ARG A 167 -18.21 -18.57 33.92
CA ARG A 167 -17.85 -19.71 34.78
C ARG A 167 -17.22 -19.24 36.10
N ARG A 168 -16.32 -18.25 36.07
CA ARG A 168 -15.72 -17.67 37.31
C ARG A 168 -16.76 -16.96 38.16
N ASN A 169 -17.67 -16.21 37.55
CA ASN A 169 -18.76 -15.54 38.25
C ASN A 169 -19.71 -16.55 38.90
N GLU A 170 -20.04 -17.63 38.22
CA GLU A 170 -20.90 -18.69 38.77
C GLU A 170 -20.23 -19.42 39.94
N GLN A 171 -18.93 -19.72 39.83
CA GLN A 171 -18.14 -20.29 40.93
C GLN A 171 -18.09 -19.35 42.14
N MET A 172 -17.82 -18.06 41.91
CA MET A 172 -17.77 -17.04 42.97
C MET A 172 -19.14 -16.89 43.65
N LYS A 173 -20.23 -16.89 42.87
CA LYS A 173 -21.60 -16.82 43.38
C LYS A 173 -21.93 -18.02 44.26
N LYS A 174 -21.62 -19.25 43.81
CA LYS A 174 -21.81 -20.48 44.61
C LYS A 174 -21.01 -20.44 45.91
N SER A 175 -19.76 -19.95 45.86
CA SER A 175 -18.93 -19.77 47.06
C SER A 175 -19.53 -18.75 48.04
N LEU A 176 -20.03 -17.62 47.54
CA LEU A 176 -20.67 -16.60 48.38
C LEU A 176 -22.00 -17.10 48.97
N GLU A 177 -22.78 -17.88 48.23
CA GLU A 177 -24.00 -18.52 48.73
C GLU A 177 -23.69 -19.55 49.83
N ALA A 178 -22.64 -20.37 49.64
CA ALA A 178 -22.19 -21.31 50.67
C ALA A 178 -21.72 -20.59 51.95
N GLN A 179 -20.93 -19.52 51.82
CA GLN A 179 -20.52 -18.69 52.96
C GLN A 179 -21.71 -18.03 53.66
N ARG A 180 -22.69 -17.53 52.90
CA ARG A 180 -23.93 -16.97 53.48
C ARG A 180 -24.69 -18.02 54.29
N ARG A 181 -24.85 -19.23 53.73
CA ARG A 181 -25.54 -20.33 54.42
C ARG A 181 -24.80 -20.76 55.69
N GLU A 182 -23.47 -20.88 55.63
CA GLU A 182 -22.67 -21.22 56.81
C GLU A 182 -22.77 -20.15 57.91
N LEU A 183 -22.74 -18.87 57.53
CA LEU A 183 -22.94 -17.76 58.47
C LEU A 183 -24.36 -17.75 59.06
N GLU A 184 -25.37 -18.07 58.26
CA GLU A 184 -26.77 -18.18 58.71
C GLU A 184 -26.97 -19.35 59.67
N GLU A 185 -26.38 -20.52 59.38
CA GLU A 185 -26.38 -21.69 60.27
C GLU A 185 -25.65 -21.40 61.59
N LYS A 186 -24.46 -20.77 61.54
CA LYS A 186 -23.74 -20.34 62.76
C LYS A 186 -24.52 -19.32 63.56
N ARG A 187 -25.17 -18.36 62.90
CA ARG A 187 -26.01 -17.36 63.56
C ARG A 187 -27.21 -18.01 64.24
N LYS A 188 -27.89 -18.94 63.57
CA LYS A 188 -29.03 -19.67 64.12
C LYS A 188 -28.60 -20.52 65.32
N ALA A 189 -27.50 -21.27 65.21
CA ALA A 189 -26.96 -22.05 66.31
C ALA A 189 -26.58 -21.17 67.52
N PHE A 190 -25.97 -20.00 67.26
CA PHE A 190 -25.66 -19.03 68.30
C PHE A 190 -26.92 -18.43 68.94
N GLU A 191 -27.97 -18.15 68.17
CA GLU A 191 -29.27 -17.69 68.70
C GLU A 191 -29.93 -18.79 69.55
N GLU A 192 -29.91 -20.06 69.11
CA GLU A 192 -30.40 -21.21 69.89
C GLU A 192 -29.61 -21.39 71.19
N GLU A 193 -28.28 -21.39 71.15
CA GLU A 193 -27.43 -21.47 72.36
C GLU A 193 -27.68 -20.30 73.31
N LYS A 194 -27.80 -19.08 72.78
CA LYS A 194 -28.14 -17.89 73.57
C LYS A 194 -29.50 -18.06 74.26
N THR A 195 -30.53 -18.50 73.52
CA THR A 195 -31.86 -18.71 74.12
C THR A 195 -31.87 -19.83 75.16
N ALA A 196 -31.13 -20.92 74.93
CA ALA A 196 -30.98 -22.01 75.90
C ALA A 196 -30.22 -21.56 77.15
N PHE A 197 -29.15 -20.77 76.99
CA PHE A 197 -28.43 -20.16 78.10
C PHE A 197 -29.32 -19.20 78.90
N GLU A 198 -30.08 -18.33 78.23
CA GLU A 198 -31.02 -17.43 78.90
C GLU A 198 -32.13 -18.19 79.64
N ALA A 199 -32.62 -19.30 79.09
CA ALA A 199 -33.60 -20.17 79.76
C ALA A 199 -32.99 -20.87 80.99
N ALA A 200 -31.81 -21.49 80.84
CA ALA A 200 -31.11 -22.17 81.93
C ALA A 200 -30.71 -21.20 83.05
N ASN A 201 -30.32 -19.97 82.72
CA ASN A 201 -29.96 -18.96 83.71
C ASN A 201 -31.20 -18.40 84.43
N LYS A 202 -32.35 -18.29 83.73
CA LYS A 202 -33.66 -18.00 84.38
C LYS A 202 -34.10 -19.13 85.30
N ASP A 203 -33.90 -20.39 84.89
CA ASP A 203 -34.20 -21.56 85.72
C ASP A 203 -33.26 -21.62 86.95
N GLU A 204 -31.96 -21.35 86.78
CA GLU A 204 -31.01 -21.19 87.90
C GLU A 204 -31.37 -20.01 88.80
N GLU A 205 -31.83 -18.88 88.26
CA GLU A 205 -32.28 -17.72 89.03
C GLU A 205 -33.55 -18.04 89.81
N LEU A 206 -34.50 -18.78 89.23
CA LEU A 206 -35.70 -19.28 89.89
C LEU A 206 -35.36 -20.27 91.00
N VAL A 207 -34.43 -21.19 90.75
CA VAL A 207 -33.92 -22.13 91.77
C VAL A 207 -33.16 -21.38 92.87
N ARG A 208 -32.31 -20.39 92.53
CA ARG A 208 -31.63 -19.54 93.52
C ARG A 208 -32.62 -18.71 94.33
N ARG A 209 -33.66 -18.13 93.71
CA ARG A 209 -34.73 -17.43 94.44
C ARG A 209 -35.47 -18.37 95.39
N ALA A 210 -35.87 -19.55 94.93
CA ALA A 210 -36.49 -20.56 95.78
C ALA A 210 -35.55 -21.04 96.91
N SER A 211 -34.24 -21.09 96.66
CA SER A 211 -33.23 -21.45 97.68
C SER A 211 -32.99 -20.33 98.70
N VAL A 212 -33.04 -19.06 98.26
CA VAL A 212 -32.91 -17.89 99.13
C VAL A 212 -34.15 -17.72 100.01
N ASP A 213 -35.36 -18.01 99.50
CA ASP A 213 -36.59 -18.04 100.29
C ASP A 213 -36.58 -19.14 101.38
N VAL A 214 -35.86 -20.25 101.17
CA VAL A 214 -35.68 -21.31 102.19
C VAL A 214 -34.61 -20.94 103.24
N ASN A 215 -33.66 -20.06 102.92
CA ASN A 215 -32.47 -19.79 103.75
C ASN A 215 -32.53 -18.49 104.58
N MET A 216 -33.68 -17.77 104.64
CA MET A 216 -33.89 -16.58 105.49
C MET A 216 -34.62 -16.88 106.82
N LYS A 217 -34.20 -17.93 107.55
CA LYS A 217 -34.49 -18.13 108.99
C LYS A 217 -33.20 -18.40 109.78
N ASP A 218 -32.43 -17.32 109.98
CA ASP A 218 -31.61 -16.89 111.16
C ASP A 218 -30.81 -17.90 112.03
N PRO A 219 -29.73 -17.48 112.75
CA PRO A 219 -28.48 -16.86 112.26
C PRO A 219 -27.20 -17.33 113.02
N ASP A 220 -26.07 -16.66 112.70
CA ASP A 220 -25.00 -16.22 113.62
C ASP A 220 -23.72 -17.10 113.81
N THR A 221 -22.56 -16.65 113.30
CA THR A 221 -21.44 -16.06 114.08
C THR A 221 -20.08 -16.00 113.35
N LYS A 222 -19.52 -14.78 113.33
CA LYS A 222 -18.12 -14.32 113.59
C LYS A 222 -16.87 -14.82 112.82
N GLU A 223 -16.25 -13.80 112.21
CA GLU A 223 -14.85 -13.34 112.35
C GLU A 223 -13.69 -13.81 111.43
N LYS A 224 -13.11 -12.76 110.81
CA LYS A 224 -11.68 -12.42 110.61
C LYS A 224 -10.91 -12.89 109.35
N LYS A 225 -10.79 -11.91 108.43
CA LYS A 225 -9.56 -11.18 108.04
C LYS A 225 -8.41 -11.98 107.37
N LYS A 226 -8.18 -11.74 106.07
CA LYS A 226 -6.92 -11.13 105.55
C LYS A 226 -6.96 -10.84 104.04
N GLU A 227 -6.46 -9.66 103.71
CA GLU A 227 -6.15 -9.13 102.38
C GLU A 227 -5.13 -10.00 101.60
N LYS A 228 -5.21 -10.01 100.26
CA LYS A 228 -4.30 -9.28 99.35
C LYS A 228 -4.54 -9.62 97.86
N LYS A 229 -5.06 -8.62 97.13
CA LYS A 229 -4.48 -7.91 95.97
C LYS A 229 -3.83 -8.68 94.78
N LYS A 230 -4.22 -8.17 93.58
CA LYS A 230 -3.58 -8.17 92.23
C LYS A 230 -4.01 -9.33 91.32
N GLY A 231 -4.31 -9.15 90.03
CA GLY A 231 -4.29 -8.03 89.08
C GLY A 231 -4.78 -8.61 87.74
N LEU A 232 -5.69 -7.94 87.02
CA LEU A 232 -5.38 -7.17 85.81
C LEU A 232 -4.42 -7.88 84.83
N PHE A 233 -4.97 -8.51 83.80
CA PHE A 233 -4.78 -8.16 82.38
C PHE A 233 -5.83 -8.87 81.53
#